data_AF-A0A7C8DV58-F1
#
_entry.id   AF-A0A7C8DV58-F1
#
_cell.length_a   1.000
_cell.length_b   1.000
_cell.length_c   1.000
_cell.angle_alpha   90.00
_cell.angle_beta   90.00
_cell.angle_gamma   90.00
#
_symmetry.space_group_name_H-M   'P 1'
#
loop_
_entity.id
_entity.type
_entity.pdbx_description
1 polymer ?
#
loop_
_entity_poly.entity_id
_entity_poly.type
_entity_poly.pdbx_seq_one_letter_code
_entity_poly.pdbx_strand_id
1 'polypeptide(L)'
;MLDSKNEISLTKALTPICVLISLLAYNIIIYEDKDWFGENTYQIILLLGASLASVMGLIDRVSVIHILKKIYLSIKSIAIPIVILLLVGALA
;
A
#
# COMPACT_ATOMS: atom_id res chain seq x y z
N MET A 1 -17.91 29.55 -2.00
CA MET A 1 -17.74 28.60 -0.89
C MET A 1 -16.39 27.94 -1.08
N LEU A 2 -15.40 28.35 -0.28
CA LEU A 2 -14.01 27.98 -0.39
C LEU A 2 -13.75 26.74 0.48
N ASP A 3 -13.79 25.55 -0.12
CA ASP A 3 -13.22 24.33 0.49
C ASP A 3 -11.90 24.03 -0.21
N SER A 4 -10.89 24.88 0.05
CA SER A 4 -9.50 24.59 -0.33
C SER A 4 -8.93 23.58 0.65
N LYS A 5 -9.50 22.39 0.62
CA LYS A 5 -9.06 21.26 1.41
C LYS A 5 -7.76 20.78 0.74
N ASN A 6 -6.65 20.87 1.48
CA ASN A 6 -5.37 20.27 1.08
C ASN A 6 -5.54 18.74 1.07
N GLU A 7 -6.30 18.25 0.10
CA GLU A 7 -6.46 16.83 -0.19
C GLU A 7 -5.36 16.47 -1.16
N ILE A 8 -4.63 15.41 -0.86
CA ILE A 8 -3.72 14.79 -1.82
C ILE A 8 -4.51 14.62 -3.11
N SER A 9 -4.09 15.31 -4.17
CA SER A 9 -4.76 15.17 -5.46
C SER A 9 -4.75 13.69 -5.82
N LEU A 10 -5.88 13.15 -6.26
CA LEU A 10 -6.01 11.74 -6.64
C LEU A 10 -4.88 11.32 -7.60
N THR A 11 -4.46 12.23 -8.48
CA THR A 11 -3.32 12.07 -9.38
C THR A 11 -1.99 11.80 -8.66
N LYS A 12 -1.73 12.52 -7.56
CA LYS A 12 -0.51 12.37 -6.75
C LYS A 12 -0.54 11.10 -5.90
N ALA A 13 -1.72 10.70 -5.40
CA ALA A 13 -1.91 9.43 -4.72
C ALA A 13 -1.77 8.22 -5.67
N LEU A 14 -2.17 8.37 -6.94
CA LEU A 14 -2.08 7.32 -7.95
C LEU A 14 -0.64 7.07 -8.41
N THR A 15 0.24 8.05 -8.30
CA THR A 15 1.64 7.96 -8.74
C THR A 15 2.40 6.77 -8.10
N PRO A 16 2.50 6.64 -6.75
CA PRO A 16 3.18 5.50 -6.15
C PRO A 16 2.49 4.16 -6.43
N ILE A 17 1.17 4.17 -6.67
CA ILE A 17 0.37 2.97 -6.98
C ILE A 17 0.69 2.48 -8.39
N CYS A 18 0.74 3.38 -9.38
CA CYS A 18 1.15 3.04 -10.73
C CYS A 18 2.59 2.50 -10.76
N VAL A 19 3.52 3.14 -10.05
CA VAL A 19 4.91 2.65 -9.95
C VAL A 19 4.96 1.25 -9.34
N LEU A 20 4.25 1.01 -8.24
CA LEU A 20 4.20 -0.31 -7.60
C LEU A 20 3.66 -1.39 -8.57
N ILE A 21 2.54 -1.12 -9.23
CA ILE A 21 1.91 -2.07 -10.18
C ILE A 21 2.86 -2.35 -11.34
N SER A 22 3.50 -1.34 -11.90
CA SER A 22 4.48 -1.52 -12.98
C SER A 22 5.68 -2.35 -12.52
N LEU A 23 6.18 -2.14 -11.30
CA LEU A 23 7.32 -2.90 -10.75
C LEU A 23 6.96 -4.37 -10.51
N LEU A 24 5.74 -4.63 -10.00
CA LEU A 24 5.23 -5.97 -9.77
C LEU A 24 5.01 -6.71 -11.10
N ALA A 25 4.39 -6.04 -12.08
CA ALA A 25 4.19 -6.60 -13.42
C ALA A 25 5.51 -6.89 -14.13
N TYR A 26 6.50 -5.98 -14.01
CA TYR A 26 7.84 -6.19 -14.56
C TYR A 26 8.53 -7.41 -13.93
N ASN A 27 8.38 -7.60 -12.62
CA ASN A 27 8.93 -8.77 -11.94
C ASN A 27 8.30 -10.09 -12.45
N ILE A 28 6.99 -10.14 -12.63
CA ILE A 28 6.31 -11.35 -13.11
C ILE A 28 6.67 -11.67 -14.58
N ILE A 29 6.75 -10.65 -15.46
CA ILE A 29 6.94 -10.86 -16.90
C ILE A 29 8.39 -11.22 -17.28
N ILE A 30 9.39 -10.67 -16.56
CA ILE A 30 10.80 -10.78 -16.94
C ILE A 30 11.58 -11.78 -16.06
N TYR A 31 11.13 -11.98 -14.82
CA TYR A 31 11.90 -12.68 -13.77
C TYR A 31 11.20 -13.93 -13.23
N GLU A 32 10.36 -14.57 -14.06
CA GLU A 32 9.51 -15.73 -13.73
C GLU A 32 10.27 -16.89 -13.05
N ASP A 33 11.56 -17.06 -13.37
CA ASP A 33 12.44 -18.13 -12.86
C ASP A 33 13.68 -17.62 -12.09
N LYS A 34 13.89 -16.29 -12.03
CA LYS A 34 15.07 -15.70 -11.40
C LYS A 34 14.64 -14.55 -10.52
N ASP A 35 14.51 -14.83 -9.23
CA ASP A 35 14.15 -13.82 -8.26
C ASP A 35 15.06 -12.58 -8.36
N TRP A 36 14.46 -11.43 -8.62
CA TRP A 36 15.16 -10.14 -8.74
C TRP A 36 15.92 -9.80 -7.44
N PHE A 37 15.38 -10.24 -6.30
CA PHE A 37 15.93 -10.07 -4.95
C PHE A 37 15.88 -11.36 -4.08
N GLY A 38 15.87 -12.55 -4.70
CA GLY A 38 15.62 -13.82 -3.98
C GLY A 38 14.15 -14.06 -3.60
N GLU A 39 13.86 -15.08 -2.79
CA GLU A 39 12.48 -15.51 -2.43
C GLU A 39 11.58 -14.37 -1.90
N ASN A 40 12.16 -13.32 -1.33
CA ASN A 40 11.44 -12.20 -0.74
C ASN A 40 11.19 -11.04 -1.71
N THR A 41 11.34 -11.24 -3.02
CA THR A 41 11.24 -10.18 -4.04
C THR A 41 9.95 -9.37 -3.90
N TYR A 42 8.79 -10.02 -3.75
CA TYR A 42 7.51 -9.32 -3.60
C TYR A 42 7.43 -8.41 -2.36
N GLN A 43 7.94 -8.86 -1.21
CA GLN A 43 7.96 -8.04 0.01
C GLN A 43 8.86 -6.82 -0.15
N ILE A 44 10.01 -6.97 -0.80
CA ILE A 44 10.92 -5.84 -1.07
C ILE A 44 10.27 -4.83 -2.02
N ILE A 45 9.58 -5.30 -3.07
CA ILE A 45 8.84 -4.44 -3.99
C ILE A 45 7.73 -3.66 -3.26
N LEU A 46 6.97 -4.33 -2.38
CA LEU A 46 5.97 -3.66 -1.55
C LEU A 46 6.59 -2.61 -0.62
N LEU A 47 7.75 -2.90 -0.03
CA LEU A 47 8.48 -1.96 0.81
C LEU A 47 8.96 -0.73 0.03
N LEU A 48 9.42 -0.92 -1.22
CA LEU A 48 9.81 0.16 -2.11
C LEU A 48 8.63 1.06 -2.49
N GLY A 49 7.48 0.47 -2.83
CA GLY A 49 6.26 1.23 -3.10
C GLY A 49 5.74 1.97 -1.86
N ALA A 50 5.80 1.35 -0.69
CA ALA A 50 5.45 1.99 0.59
C ALA A 50 6.40 3.14 0.94
N SER A 51 7.70 2.99 0.66
CA SER A 51 8.70 4.04 0.83
C SER A 51 8.40 5.25 -0.06
N LEU A 52 8.15 5.00 -1.36
CA LEU A 52 7.76 6.05 -2.31
C LEU A 52 6.45 6.74 -1.89
N ALA A 53 5.43 5.99 -1.47
CA ALA A 53 4.17 6.54 -0.99
C ALA A 53 4.35 7.37 0.30
N SER A 54 5.21 6.93 1.21
CA SER A 54 5.55 7.65 2.44
C SER A 54 6.21 8.99 2.13
N VAL A 55 7.20 9.00 1.23
CA VAL A 55 7.85 10.24 0.75
C VAL A 55 6.82 11.18 0.12
N MET A 56 5.94 10.66 -0.75
CA MET A 56 4.87 11.44 -1.38
C MET A 56 3.90 12.05 -0.35
N GLY A 57 3.57 11.30 0.71
CA GLY A 57 2.71 11.74 1.80
C GLY A 57 3.35 12.79 2.73
N LEU A 58 4.67 12.71 2.92
CA LEU A 58 5.44 13.73 3.65
C LEU A 58 5.51 15.06 2.87
N ILE A 59 5.68 14.99 1.54
CA ILE A 59 5.65 16.18 0.66
C ILE A 59 4.30 16.89 0.74
N ASP A 60 3.21 16.14 0.91
CA ASP A 60 1.84 16.67 1.07
C ASP A 60 1.53 17.19 2.50
N ARG A 61 2.53 17.19 3.40
CA ARG A 61 2.44 17.70 4.78
C ARG A 61 1.31 17.07 5.60
N VAL A 62 0.96 15.80 5.34
CA VAL A 62 -0.01 15.10 6.17
C VAL A 62 0.64 14.73 7.50
N SER A 63 -0.03 15.06 8.61
CA SER A 63 0.46 14.67 9.94
C SER A 63 0.51 13.14 10.07
N VAL A 64 1.66 12.61 10.52
CA VAL A 64 1.87 11.17 10.75
C VAL A 64 0.80 10.58 11.67
N ILE A 65 0.36 11.34 12.68
CA ILE A 65 -0.71 10.94 13.61
C ILE A 65 -2.04 10.71 12.88
N HIS A 66 -2.34 11.55 11.88
CA HIS A 66 -3.54 11.41 11.07
C HIS A 66 -3.48 10.18 10.17
N ILE A 67 -2.31 9.88 9.60
CA ILE A 67 -2.07 8.68 8.81
C ILE A 67 -2.27 7.42 9.68
N LEU A 68 -1.64 7.36 10.86
CA LEU A 68 -1.78 6.24 11.80
C LEU A 68 -3.24 6.05 12.24
N LYS A 69 -3.95 7.14 12.54
CA LYS A 69 -5.38 7.07 12.91
C LYS A 69 -6.23 6.48 11.79
N LYS A 70 -5.98 6.88 10.53
CA LYS A 70 -6.69 6.30 9.37
C LYS A 70 -6.38 4.82 9.21
N ILE A 71 -5.10 4.42 9.28
CA ILE A 71 -4.69 3.00 9.19
C ILE A 71 -5.40 2.17 10.26
N TYR A 72 -5.40 2.65 11.51
CA TYR A 72 -6.09 1.97 12.61
C TYR A 72 -7.59 1.79 12.33
N LEU A 73 -8.25 2.83 11.81
CA LEU A 73 -9.68 2.78 11.51
C LEU A 73 -9.98 1.84 10.33
N SER A 74 -9.10 1.79 9.33
CA SER A 74 -9.17 0.84 8.22
C SER A 74 -9.01 -0.61 8.69
N ILE A 75 -8.00 -0.90 9.53
CA ILE A 75 -7.79 -2.23 10.12
C ILE A 75 -9.02 -2.64 10.95
N LYS A 76 -9.55 -1.72 11.77
CA LYS A 76 -10.77 -1.97 12.55
C LYS A 76 -11.96 -2.32 11.66
N SER A 77 -12.09 -1.69 10.50
CA SER A 77 -13.17 -1.95 9.55
C SER A 77 -13.11 -3.34 8.92
N ILE A 78 -11.90 -3.88 8.71
CA ILE A 78 -11.70 -5.21 8.10
C ILE A 78 -11.50 -6.33 9.13
N ALA A 79 -11.42 -5.99 10.43
CA ALA A 79 -11.19 -6.95 11.49
C ALA A 79 -12.29 -8.04 11.56
N ILE A 80 -13.57 -7.66 11.37
CA ILE A 80 -14.69 -8.62 11.39
C ILE A 80 -14.55 -9.63 10.24
N PRO A 81 -14.41 -9.21 8.96
CA PRO A 81 -14.11 -10.14 7.86
C PRO A 81 -12.90 -11.03 8.10
N ILE A 82 -11.79 -10.48 8.63
CA ILE A 82 -10.57 -11.24 8.91
C ILE A 82 -10.82 -12.34 9.94
N VAL A 83 -11.54 -12.04 11.03
CA VAL A 83 -11.87 -13.05 12.05
C VAL A 83 -12.72 -14.17 11.44
N ILE A 84 -13.70 -13.85 10.59
CA ILE A 84 -14.50 -14.86 9.89
C ILE A 84 -13.61 -15.73 8.98
N LEU A 85 -12.71 -15.10 8.21
CA LEU A 85 -11.75 -15.79 7.33
C LEU A 85 -10.81 -16.71 8.11
N LEU A 86 -10.33 -16.28 9.28
CA LEU A 86 -9.49 -17.08 10.16
C LEU A 86 -10.25 -18.29 10.73
N LEU A 87 -11.51 -18.10 11.16
CA LEU A 87 -12.36 -19.19 11.65
C LEU A 87 -12.67 -20.21 10.54
N VAL A 88 -12.90 -19.74 9.31
CA VAL A 88 -13.10 -20.62 8.13
C VAL A 88 -11.81 -21.34 7.75
N GLY A 89 -10.66 -20.66 7.77
CA GLY A 89 -9.37 -21.28 7.47
C GLY A 89 -8.98 -22.35 8.49
N ALA A 90 -9.35 -22.18 9.75
CA ALA A 90 -9.14 -23.18 10.81
C ALA A 90 -10.08 -24.40 10.72
N LEU A 91 -11.07 -24.38 9.82
CA LEU A 91 -12.01 -25.50 9.59
C LEU A 91 -11.46 -26.53 8.58
N ALA A 92 -10.43 -26.16 7.80
CA ALA A 92 -9.79 -27.01 6.80
C ALA A 92 -8.70 -27.92 7.38
#